data_AF-A0A942MNQ5-F1
#
_entry.id   AF-A0A942MNQ5-F1
#
_cell.length_a   1.000
_cell.length_b   1.000
_cell.length_c   1.000
_cell.angle_alpha   90.00
_cell.angle_beta   90.00
_cell.angle_gamma   90.00
#
_symmetry.space_group_name_H-M   'P 1'
#
loop_
_entity.id
_entity.type
_entity.pdbx_description
1 polymer ?
#
loop_
_entity_poly.entity_id
_entity_poly.type
_entity_poly.pdbx_seq_one_letter_code
_entity_poly.pdbx_strand_id
1 'polypeptide(L)'
;MINADFFKFFSGGFIMLFLFIFYRIYLPKKPNSFYGFRIELTMKNQDVWDISNRYLANQFINVGIVSLIVSFVAYYVLQPSQMRNLFPLLIMLVGLGYAVVKSINFVKQNFNSDGTRKEGCMLPAWAEVKKQPLSDQPDQTLEVGDENKATTASKTTKYTLVAAFILFLITEAFLIYLYPRLPENIYIHFNLLGEPSPWTVSKQSGFWLMQAFLIIIWTVDIALIVKMKNTVLSVLMIIFLSAISVLMISVFLYNATGTFLIKPIIIILIPVLITILLIVFTSKRSG
;
A
#
# COMPACT_ATOMS: atom_id res chain seq x y z
N MET A 1 -24.58 6.36 8.74
CA MET A 1 -24.55 5.09 8.00
C MET A 1 -23.29 5.06 7.16
N ILE A 2 -22.47 4.00 7.26
CA ILE A 2 -21.34 3.80 6.34
C ILE A 2 -21.94 3.52 4.96
N ASN A 3 -21.80 4.45 4.02
CA ASN A 3 -22.29 4.34 2.65
C ASN A 3 -21.12 4.26 1.65
N ALA A 4 -21.40 4.06 0.37
CA ALA A 4 -20.36 3.96 -0.65
C ALA A 4 -19.51 5.23 -0.75
N ASP A 5 -20.12 6.38 -0.52
CA ASP A 5 -19.40 7.66 -0.52
C ASP A 5 -18.36 7.69 0.59
N PHE A 6 -18.67 7.16 1.78
CA PHE A 6 -17.68 7.01 2.85
C PHE A 6 -16.45 6.22 2.37
N PHE A 7 -16.64 5.03 1.80
CA PHE A 7 -15.51 4.22 1.33
C PHE A 7 -14.72 4.91 0.20
N LYS A 8 -15.41 5.53 -0.76
CA LYS A 8 -14.77 6.31 -1.82
C LYS A 8 -13.93 7.46 -1.24
N PHE A 9 -14.49 8.18 -0.27
CA PHE A 9 -13.90 9.38 0.31
C PHE A 9 -12.61 9.11 1.09
N PHE A 10 -12.58 8.03 1.87
CA PHE A 10 -11.44 7.73 2.74
C PHE A 10 -10.40 6.79 2.12
N SER A 11 -10.74 6.09 1.02
CA SER A 11 -9.86 5.08 0.42
C SER A 11 -8.48 5.62 0.04
N GLY A 12 -8.39 6.83 -0.53
CA GLY A 12 -7.11 7.44 -0.90
C GLY A 12 -6.15 7.65 0.28
N GLY A 13 -6.65 8.15 1.40
CA GLY A 13 -5.83 8.37 2.60
C GLY A 13 -5.38 7.06 3.25
N PHE A 14 -6.25 6.05 3.31
CA PHE A 14 -5.88 4.72 3.81
C PHE A 14 -4.84 4.03 2.92
N ILE A 15 -5.02 4.09 1.60
CA ILE A 15 -4.06 3.53 0.63
C ILE A 15 -2.70 4.19 0.78
N MET A 16 -2.64 5.52 0.83
CA MET A 16 -1.37 6.25 1.01
C MET A 16 -0.67 5.88 2.32
N LEU A 17 -1.41 5.84 3.43
CA LEU A 17 -0.82 5.47 4.72
C LEU A 17 -0.23 4.08 4.69
N PHE A 18 -0.98 3.11 4.17
CA PHE A 18 -0.49 1.76 4.06
C PHE A 18 0.76 1.69 3.18
N LEU A 19 0.73 2.30 1.98
CA LEU A 19 1.85 2.30 1.04
C LEU A 19 3.13 2.88 1.67
N PHE A 20 3.02 3.99 2.40
CA PHE A 20 4.20 4.65 2.96
C PHE A 20 4.66 4.08 4.29
N ILE A 21 3.76 3.50 5.10
CA ILE A 21 4.15 2.64 6.24
C ILE A 21 4.92 1.44 5.70
N PHE A 22 4.43 0.80 4.64
CA PHE A 22 5.12 -0.31 4.00
C PHE A 22 6.49 0.09 3.45
N TYR A 23 6.56 1.21 2.72
CA TYR A 23 7.82 1.79 2.24
C TYR A 23 8.82 2.06 3.38
N ARG A 24 8.35 2.57 4.52
CA ARG A 24 9.17 2.81 5.72
C ARG A 24 9.73 1.52 6.31
N ILE A 25 9.00 0.41 6.24
CA ILE A 25 9.47 -0.89 6.73
C ILE A 25 10.47 -1.50 5.75
N TYR A 26 10.20 -1.38 4.43
CA TYR A 26 11.05 -1.90 3.35
C TYR A 26 11.76 -0.78 2.61
N LEU A 27 12.60 -0.06 3.35
CA LEU A 27 13.45 0.98 2.77
C LEU A 27 14.40 0.37 1.73
N PRO A 28 14.69 1.11 0.65
CA PRO A 28 15.69 0.67 -0.32
C PRO A 28 17.04 0.50 0.38
N LYS A 29 17.64 -0.69 0.26
CA LYS A 29 18.84 -1.03 1.03
C LYS A 29 20.12 -0.40 0.49
N LYS A 30 20.18 -0.08 -0.80
CA LYS A 30 21.36 0.47 -1.46
C LYS A 30 20.95 1.51 -2.50
N PRO A 31 21.80 2.54 -2.73
CA PRO A 31 21.64 3.44 -3.87
C PRO A 31 21.49 2.63 -5.15
N ASN A 32 20.41 2.87 -5.90
CA ASN A 32 20.14 2.19 -7.15
C ASN A 32 19.39 3.11 -8.12
N SER A 33 19.28 2.68 -9.38
CA SER A 33 18.69 3.48 -10.46
C SER A 33 17.18 3.30 -10.64
N PHE A 34 16.48 2.52 -9.82
CA PHE A 34 15.08 2.15 -10.06
C PHE A 34 14.12 2.46 -8.90
N TYR A 35 14.59 2.48 -7.65
CA TYR A 35 13.74 2.57 -6.46
C TYR A 35 14.41 3.37 -5.33
N GLY A 36 13.66 4.27 -4.72
CA GLY A 36 14.08 5.13 -3.60
C GLY A 36 14.00 6.62 -3.90
N PHE A 37 14.27 7.44 -2.88
CA PHE A 37 14.40 8.87 -2.98
C PHE A 37 15.74 9.23 -3.64
N ARG A 38 15.67 9.65 -4.90
CA ARG A 38 16.84 9.80 -5.77
C ARG A 38 17.03 11.24 -6.19
N ILE A 39 17.97 11.88 -5.54
CA ILE A 39 18.67 13.08 -6.02
C ILE A 39 20.17 12.80 -5.98
N GLU A 40 20.97 13.55 -6.74
CA GLU A 40 22.42 13.32 -6.86
C GLU A 40 23.10 13.15 -5.49
N LEU A 41 22.75 14.00 -4.53
CA LEU A 41 23.29 13.99 -3.18
C LEU A 41 22.93 12.73 -2.39
N THR A 42 21.70 12.23 -2.48
CA THR A 42 21.26 11.02 -1.76
C THR A 42 21.95 9.76 -2.25
N MET A 43 22.52 9.79 -3.45
CA MET A 43 23.19 8.65 -4.07
C MET A 43 24.69 8.59 -3.77
N LYS A 44 25.26 9.61 -3.12
CA LYS A 44 26.73 9.71 -2.89
C LYS A 44 27.26 8.65 -1.94
N ASN A 45 26.54 8.34 -0.87
CA ASN A 45 26.91 7.27 0.06
C ASN A 45 25.70 6.67 0.77
N GLN A 46 25.93 5.56 1.47
CA GLN A 46 24.90 4.78 2.14
C GLN A 46 24.21 5.52 3.30
N ASP A 47 24.93 6.40 3.99
CA ASP A 47 24.40 7.14 5.13
C ASP A 47 23.36 8.18 4.70
N VAL A 48 23.70 9.01 3.69
CA VAL A 48 22.73 9.94 3.10
C VAL A 48 21.55 9.19 2.51
N TRP A 49 21.80 8.07 1.83
CA TRP A 49 20.75 7.23 1.25
C TRP A 49 19.75 6.75 2.30
N ASP A 50 20.23 6.13 3.38
CA ASP A 50 19.38 5.55 4.42
C ASP A 50 18.59 6.62 5.16
N ILE A 51 19.24 7.72 5.53
CA ILE A 51 18.62 8.82 6.27
C ILE A 51 17.56 9.49 5.41
N SER A 52 17.87 9.78 4.15
CA SER A 52 16.98 10.53 3.26
C SER A 52 15.75 9.72 2.88
N ASN A 53 15.92 8.41 2.59
CA ASN A 53 14.80 7.53 2.28
C ASN A 53 13.87 7.35 3.48
N ARG A 54 14.42 7.20 4.69
CA ARG A 54 13.63 7.11 5.92
C ARG A 54 12.91 8.42 6.24
N TYR A 55 13.57 9.56 6.04
CA TYR A 55 12.97 10.86 6.24
C TYR A 55 11.77 11.09 5.30
N LEU A 56 11.94 10.81 4.00
CA LEU A 56 10.88 10.92 3.00
C LEU A 56 9.69 10.01 3.36
N ALA A 57 9.95 8.76 3.75
CA ALA A 57 8.92 7.83 4.19
C ALA A 57 8.07 8.41 5.33
N ASN A 58 8.72 8.99 6.34
CA ASN A 58 8.03 9.62 7.46
C ASN A 58 7.23 10.86 7.02
N GLN A 59 7.73 11.69 6.10
CA GLN A 59 6.97 12.83 5.59
C GLN A 59 5.71 12.38 4.85
N PHE A 60 5.80 11.34 4.03
CA PHE A 60 4.63 10.82 3.33
C PHE A 60 3.60 10.17 4.26
N ILE A 61 4.05 9.47 5.32
CA ILE A 61 3.15 8.99 6.37
C ILE A 61 2.41 10.17 7.01
N ASN A 62 3.11 11.25 7.36
CA ASN A 62 2.49 12.45 7.94
C ASN A 62 1.45 13.07 6.99
N VAL A 63 1.75 13.15 5.69
CA VAL A 63 0.79 13.62 4.67
C VAL A 63 -0.44 12.73 4.63
N GLY A 64 -0.27 11.40 4.70
CA GLY A 64 -1.38 10.45 4.76
C GLY A 64 -2.28 10.64 5.99
N ILE A 65 -1.67 10.85 7.17
CA ILE A 65 -2.40 11.13 8.43
C ILE A 65 -3.20 12.43 8.30
N VAL A 66 -2.55 13.52 7.86
CA VAL A 66 -3.20 14.82 7.68
C VAL A 66 -4.33 14.72 6.66
N SER A 67 -4.11 14.01 5.55
CA SER A 67 -5.12 13.81 4.51
C SER A 67 -6.34 13.05 5.04
N LEU A 68 -6.15 12.02 5.89
CA LEU A 68 -7.26 11.34 6.55
C LEU A 68 -8.02 12.27 7.49
N ILE A 69 -7.33 13.03 8.33
CA ILE A 69 -7.98 13.97 9.26
C ILE A 69 -8.81 14.99 8.49
N VAL A 70 -8.25 15.59 7.43
CA VAL A 70 -8.99 16.54 6.60
C VAL A 70 -10.15 15.86 5.88
N SER A 71 -10.00 14.62 5.42
CA SER A 71 -11.11 13.85 4.86
C SER A 71 -12.22 13.65 5.90
N PHE A 72 -11.87 13.37 7.16
CA PHE A 72 -12.87 13.20 8.22
C PHE A 72 -13.64 14.50 8.45
N VAL A 73 -12.92 15.61 8.60
CA VAL A 73 -13.55 16.93 8.77
C VAL A 73 -14.41 17.29 7.56
N ALA A 74 -13.88 17.13 6.34
CA ALA A 74 -14.59 17.47 5.11
C ALA A 74 -15.88 16.65 4.93
N TYR A 75 -15.87 15.35 5.26
CA TYR A 75 -17.03 14.48 5.13
C TYR A 75 -18.18 14.90 6.06
N TYR A 76 -17.87 15.25 7.31
CA TYR A 76 -18.89 15.57 8.32
C TYR A 76 -19.30 17.04 8.35
N VAL A 77 -18.42 17.97 7.95
CA VAL A 77 -18.66 19.42 8.08
C VAL A 77 -19.11 20.04 6.76
N LEU A 78 -18.58 19.58 5.61
CA LEU A 78 -18.92 20.18 4.32
C LEU A 78 -20.18 19.53 3.75
N GLN A 79 -21.18 20.33 3.40
CA GLN A 79 -22.41 19.85 2.73
C GLN A 79 -22.11 19.17 1.38
N PRO A 80 -23.01 18.28 0.88
CA PRO A 80 -22.78 17.54 -0.35
C PRO A 80 -22.67 18.52 -1.50
N SER A 81 -21.45 18.73 -1.96
CA SER A 81 -21.11 19.64 -3.05
C SER A 81 -19.89 19.06 -3.76
N GLN A 82 -19.70 19.44 -5.01
CA GLN A 82 -18.58 19.00 -5.84
C GLN A 82 -17.22 19.28 -5.16
N MET A 83 -17.16 20.32 -4.31
CA MET A 83 -15.98 20.67 -3.51
C MET A 83 -15.59 19.60 -2.48
N ARG A 84 -16.54 18.80 -1.99
CA ARG A 84 -16.27 17.78 -0.97
C ARG A 84 -15.24 16.75 -1.45
N ASN A 85 -15.36 16.26 -2.68
CA ASN A 85 -14.47 15.21 -3.22
C ASN A 85 -13.12 15.74 -3.70
N LEU A 86 -13.08 17.00 -4.16
CA LEU A 86 -11.87 17.60 -4.70
C LEU A 86 -10.87 18.01 -3.59
N PHE A 87 -11.38 18.45 -2.44
CA PHE A 87 -10.55 19.04 -1.39
C PHE A 87 -9.54 18.05 -0.76
N PRO A 88 -9.91 16.81 -0.38
CA PRO A 88 -8.94 15.84 0.14
C PRO A 88 -7.89 15.43 -0.88
N LEU A 89 -8.28 15.30 -2.16
CA LEU A 89 -7.37 14.99 -3.25
C LEU A 89 -6.33 16.10 -3.44
N LEU A 90 -6.77 17.37 -3.47
CA LEU A 90 -5.87 18.51 -3.60
C LEU A 90 -4.89 18.60 -2.42
N ILE A 91 -5.38 18.42 -1.19
CA ILE A 91 -4.52 18.42 0.01
C ILE A 91 -3.51 17.30 -0.03
N MET A 92 -3.91 16.11 -0.48
CA MET A 92 -2.99 15.00 -0.66
C MET A 92 -1.91 15.34 -1.69
N LEU A 93 -2.27 15.84 -2.87
CA LEU A 93 -1.32 16.18 -3.94
C LEU A 93 -0.34 17.28 -3.52
N VAL A 94 -0.85 18.36 -2.93
CA VAL A 94 -0.03 19.45 -2.37
C VAL A 94 0.87 18.94 -1.26
N GLY A 95 0.33 18.09 -0.38
CA GLY A 95 1.08 17.46 0.71
C GLY A 95 2.22 16.59 0.21
N LEU A 96 2.01 15.79 -0.85
CA LEU A 96 3.05 14.98 -1.47
C LEU A 96 4.17 15.86 -2.05
N GLY A 97 3.82 16.93 -2.77
CA GLY A 97 4.79 17.89 -3.30
C GLY A 97 5.58 18.56 -2.17
N TYR A 98 4.89 19.02 -1.12
CA TYR A 98 5.52 19.58 0.07
C TYR A 98 6.46 18.59 0.77
N ALA A 99 6.06 17.33 0.93
CA ALA A 99 6.89 16.29 1.53
C ALA A 99 8.20 16.05 0.75
N VAL A 100 8.13 16.06 -0.58
CA VAL A 100 9.32 15.94 -1.45
C VAL A 100 10.21 17.16 -1.29
N VAL A 101 9.69 18.38 -1.43
CA VAL A 101 10.47 19.63 -1.28
C VAL A 101 11.12 19.72 0.09
N LYS A 102 10.36 19.42 1.15
CA LYS A 102 10.87 19.38 2.52
C LYS A 102 11.97 18.35 2.68
N SER A 103 11.86 17.18 2.06
CA SER A 103 12.90 16.15 2.08
C SER A 103 14.15 16.59 1.32
N ILE A 104 14.03 17.25 0.16
CA ILE A 104 15.16 17.81 -0.58
C ILE A 104 15.89 18.86 0.29
N ASN A 105 15.14 19.76 0.91
CA ASN A 105 15.69 20.81 1.77
C ASN A 105 16.38 20.21 3.00
N PHE A 106 15.77 19.21 3.64
CA PHE A 106 16.37 18.47 4.74
C PHE A 106 17.72 17.87 4.36
N VAL A 107 17.83 17.22 3.19
CA VAL A 107 19.10 16.65 2.73
C VAL A 107 20.14 17.75 2.46
N LYS A 108 19.76 18.82 1.76
CA LYS A 108 20.67 19.95 1.46
C LYS A 108 21.14 20.69 2.71
N GLN A 109 20.32 20.76 3.76
CA GLN A 109 20.66 21.41 5.02
C GLN A 109 21.62 20.58 5.89
N ASN A 110 21.57 19.25 5.80
CA ASN A 110 22.32 18.36 6.70
C ASN A 110 23.54 17.69 6.06
N PHE A 111 23.67 17.71 4.73
CA PHE A 111 24.77 17.05 4.02
C PHE A 111 25.50 18.01 3.07
N ASN A 112 26.80 17.79 2.94
CA ASN A 112 27.69 18.45 1.97
C ASN A 112 27.54 17.82 0.59
N SER A 113 28.03 18.47 -0.47
CA SER A 113 27.93 17.99 -1.86
C SER A 113 28.61 16.63 -2.11
N ASP A 114 29.60 16.27 -1.29
CA ASP A 114 30.29 14.98 -1.29
C ASP A 114 29.52 13.86 -0.54
N GLY A 115 28.41 14.22 0.14
CA GLY A 115 27.60 13.33 0.95
C GLY A 115 28.02 13.23 2.42
N THR A 116 29.05 13.94 2.87
CA THR A 116 29.42 13.99 4.29
C THR A 116 28.39 14.78 5.09
N ARG A 117 28.20 14.43 6.37
CA ARG A 117 27.32 15.19 7.28
C ARG A 117 27.95 16.55 7.57
N LYS A 118 27.13 17.61 7.58
CA LYS A 118 27.55 18.95 7.99
C LYS A 118 27.80 19.00 9.50
N GLU A 119 28.74 19.84 9.93
CA GLU A 119 28.90 20.18 11.34
C GLU A 119 27.62 20.87 11.85
N GLY A 120 27.12 20.44 13.02
CA GLY A 120 25.85 20.94 13.56
C GLY A 120 24.60 20.48 12.80
N CYS A 121 24.67 19.40 12.02
CA CYS A 121 23.49 18.87 11.32
C CYS A 121 22.34 18.56 12.31
N MET A 122 21.15 19.03 12.00
CA MET A 122 19.92 18.79 12.74
C MET A 122 19.27 17.48 12.28
N LEU A 123 19.93 16.37 12.57
CA LEU A 123 19.41 15.05 12.28
C LEU A 123 18.42 14.61 13.38
N PRO A 124 17.33 13.92 13.03
CA PRO A 124 16.44 13.35 14.02
C PRO A 124 17.15 12.25 14.81
N ALA A 125 16.77 12.04 16.07
CA ALA A 125 17.42 11.09 16.98
C ALA A 125 17.65 9.68 16.38
N TRP A 126 16.72 9.17 15.57
CA TRP A 126 16.86 7.87 14.92
C TRP A 126 18.00 7.80 13.88
N ALA A 127 18.51 8.92 13.39
CA ALA A 127 19.60 9.02 12.41
C ALA A 127 21.00 9.13 13.07
N GLU A 128 21.04 9.45 14.36
CA GLU A 128 22.30 9.59 15.12
C GLU A 128 22.84 8.23 15.59
N VAL A 129 21.97 7.22 15.71
CA VAL A 129 22.29 5.88 16.28
C VAL A 129 23.22 5.03 15.38
N LYS A 130 23.49 5.42 14.13
CA LYS A 130 24.25 4.61 13.15
C LYS A 130 25.79 4.77 13.19
N LYS A 131 26.39 4.81 14.38
CA LYS A 131 27.87 4.81 14.57
C LYS A 131 28.48 3.44 14.89
N GLN A 132 27.78 2.32 14.65
CA GLN A 132 28.39 0.99 14.76
C GLN A 132 28.76 0.47 13.36
N PRO A 133 30.04 0.19 13.09
CA PRO A 133 30.43 -0.50 11.87
C PRO A 133 29.79 -1.89 11.85
N LEU A 134 29.32 -2.32 10.67
CA LEU A 134 28.73 -3.65 10.46
C LEU A 134 29.72 -4.80 10.76
N SER A 135 31.00 -4.51 11.06
CA SER A 135 32.03 -5.48 11.44
C SER A 135 31.99 -5.89 12.91
N ASP A 136 31.34 -5.11 13.78
CA ASP A 136 31.47 -5.25 15.24
C ASP A 136 30.15 -5.66 15.92
N GLN A 137 29.21 -6.21 15.14
CA GLN A 137 28.12 -6.98 15.75
C GLN A 137 28.77 -8.25 16.35
N PRO A 138 28.60 -8.54 17.65
CA PRO A 138 29.15 -9.75 18.23
C PRO A 138 28.68 -10.93 17.39
N ASP A 139 29.63 -11.77 16.98
CA ASP A 139 29.34 -13.05 16.35
C ASP A 139 28.30 -13.73 17.23
N GLN A 140 27.06 -13.80 16.75
CA GLN A 140 26.00 -14.54 17.39
C GLN A 140 26.44 -15.99 17.28
N THR A 141 27.15 -16.45 18.30
CA THR A 141 27.44 -17.85 18.56
C THR A 141 26.25 -18.66 18.10
N LEU A 142 26.45 -19.48 17.07
CA LEU A 142 25.47 -20.35 16.42
C LEU A 142 24.42 -20.82 17.42
N GLU A 143 23.31 -20.09 17.50
CA GLU A 143 22.18 -20.47 18.32
C GLU A 143 21.56 -21.69 17.64
N VAL A 144 21.59 -22.83 18.33
CA VAL A 144 20.87 -24.07 17.98
C VAL A 144 19.33 -23.85 17.90
N GLY A 145 18.84 -22.61 18.04
CA GLY A 145 17.46 -22.17 17.80
C GLY A 145 17.18 -21.54 16.42
N ASP A 146 18.18 -21.29 15.57
CA ASP A 146 18.00 -20.57 14.30
C ASP A 146 17.40 -21.45 13.18
N GLU A 147 17.76 -22.73 13.11
CA GLU A 147 17.18 -23.65 12.13
C GLU A 147 15.67 -23.81 12.32
N ASN A 148 15.19 -23.95 13.57
CA ASN A 148 13.78 -24.10 13.86
C ASN A 148 12.98 -22.81 13.57
N LYS A 149 13.54 -21.63 13.83
CA LYS A 149 12.93 -20.34 13.46
C LYS A 149 12.92 -20.12 11.95
N ALA A 150 14.02 -20.39 11.26
CA ALA A 150 14.12 -20.25 9.81
C ALA A 150 13.19 -21.21 9.07
N THR A 151 13.09 -22.46 9.54
CA THR A 151 12.20 -23.48 8.96
C THR A 151 10.72 -23.13 9.21
N THR A 152 10.41 -22.59 10.38
CA THR A 152 9.05 -22.12 10.71
C THR A 152 8.66 -20.88 9.91
N ALA A 153 9.55 -19.90 9.78
CA ALA A 153 9.33 -18.71 8.94
C ALA A 153 9.12 -19.09 7.47
N SER A 154 9.95 -19.99 6.93
CA SER A 154 9.82 -20.53 5.56
C SER A 154 8.49 -21.26 5.34
N LYS A 155 8.10 -22.16 6.25
CA LYS A 155 6.80 -22.85 6.20
C LYS A 155 5.63 -21.85 6.24
N THR A 156 5.73 -20.82 7.07
CA THR A 156 4.65 -19.84 7.22
C THR A 156 4.48 -18.98 5.97
N THR A 157 5.59 -18.56 5.33
CA THR A 157 5.55 -17.89 4.02
C THR A 157 4.88 -18.74 2.94
N LYS A 158 5.09 -20.08 2.94
CA LYS A 158 4.40 -20.99 2.01
C LYS A 158 2.88 -20.96 2.19
N TYR A 159 2.38 -21.03 3.43
CA TYR A 159 0.94 -20.97 3.69
C TYR A 159 0.35 -19.61 3.36
N THR A 160 1.08 -18.52 3.63
CA THR A 160 0.71 -17.17 3.23
C THR A 160 0.56 -17.05 1.71
N LEU A 161 1.47 -17.62 0.92
CA LEU A 161 1.36 -17.65 -0.54
C LEU A 161 0.19 -18.49 -1.04
N VAL A 162 -0.09 -19.64 -0.40
CA VAL A 162 -1.26 -20.47 -0.74
C VAL A 162 -2.55 -19.71 -0.43
N ALA A 163 -2.63 -19.02 0.71
CA ALA A 163 -3.77 -18.18 1.07
C ALA A 163 -4.02 -17.08 0.03
N ALA A 164 -2.96 -16.35 -0.35
CA ALA A 164 -3.02 -15.33 -1.39
C ALA A 164 -3.56 -15.90 -2.70
N PHE A 165 -3.04 -17.05 -3.14
CA PHE A 165 -3.46 -17.69 -4.38
C PHE A 165 -4.94 -18.14 -4.34
N ILE A 166 -5.40 -18.71 -3.22
CA ILE A 166 -6.81 -19.08 -3.06
C ILE A 166 -7.72 -17.85 -3.12
N LEU A 167 -7.34 -16.76 -2.44
CA LEU A 167 -8.12 -15.52 -2.46
C LEU A 167 -8.17 -14.89 -3.85
N PHE A 168 -7.05 -14.93 -4.57
CA PHE A 168 -7.00 -14.56 -5.98
C PHE A 168 -8.00 -15.39 -6.79
N LEU A 169 -7.96 -16.71 -6.73
CA LEU A 169 -8.87 -17.58 -7.48
C LEU A 169 -10.35 -17.35 -7.13
N ILE A 170 -10.67 -17.12 -5.86
CA ILE A 170 -12.05 -16.78 -5.42
C ILE A 170 -12.51 -15.47 -6.08
N THR A 171 -11.63 -14.48 -6.11
CA THR A 171 -11.89 -13.16 -6.70
C THR A 171 -12.16 -13.28 -8.20
N GLU A 172 -11.35 -14.06 -8.92
CA GLU A 172 -11.50 -14.33 -10.35
C GLU A 172 -12.78 -15.12 -10.66
N ALA A 173 -13.03 -16.20 -9.91
CA ALA A 173 -14.23 -17.02 -10.08
C ALA A 173 -15.51 -16.20 -9.86
N PHE A 174 -15.49 -15.27 -8.90
CA PHE A 174 -16.60 -14.38 -8.64
C PHE A 174 -16.86 -13.40 -9.80
N LEU A 175 -15.82 -12.84 -10.42
CA LEU A 175 -15.97 -12.00 -11.60
C LEU A 175 -16.53 -12.75 -12.80
N ILE A 176 -16.04 -13.98 -13.04
CA ILE A 176 -16.56 -14.86 -14.10
C ILE A 176 -18.04 -15.17 -13.85
N TYR A 177 -18.42 -15.48 -12.61
CA TYR A 177 -19.81 -15.71 -12.23
C TYR A 177 -20.71 -14.49 -12.46
N LEU A 178 -20.18 -13.28 -12.30
CA LEU A 178 -20.91 -12.04 -12.54
C LEU A 178 -20.94 -11.62 -14.00
N TYR A 179 -20.04 -12.13 -14.83
CA TYR A 179 -19.93 -11.75 -16.24
C TYR A 179 -21.28 -11.79 -16.97
N PRO A 180 -22.12 -12.84 -16.88
CA PRO A 180 -23.41 -12.86 -17.57
C PRO A 180 -24.35 -11.70 -17.18
N ARG A 181 -24.22 -11.17 -15.96
CA ARG A 181 -25.06 -10.10 -15.40
C ARG A 181 -24.58 -8.69 -15.74
N LEU A 182 -23.39 -8.54 -16.34
CA LEU A 182 -22.89 -7.23 -16.75
C LEU A 182 -23.70 -6.70 -17.95
N PRO A 183 -23.94 -5.39 -18.02
CA PRO A 183 -24.56 -4.76 -19.18
C PRO A 183 -23.66 -4.90 -20.41
N GLU A 184 -24.23 -4.69 -21.60
CA GLU A 184 -23.46 -4.72 -22.86
C GLU A 184 -22.40 -3.62 -22.96
N ASN A 185 -22.63 -2.47 -22.34
CA ASN A 185 -21.70 -1.35 -22.30
C ASN A 185 -21.43 -0.92 -20.86
N ILE A 186 -20.15 -0.72 -20.52
CA ILE A 186 -19.67 -0.36 -19.20
C ILE A 186 -19.00 1.01 -19.26
N TYR A 187 -19.36 1.90 -18.34
CA TYR A 187 -18.72 3.21 -18.22
C TYR A 187 -17.30 3.09 -17.66
N ILE A 188 -16.34 3.70 -18.37
CA ILE A 188 -14.91 3.71 -17.96
C ILE A 188 -14.39 5.11 -17.61
N HIS A 189 -15.07 6.15 -18.07
CA HIS A 189 -14.73 7.54 -17.75
C HIS A 189 -15.87 8.21 -17.00
N PHE A 190 -15.48 8.96 -15.97
CA PHE A 190 -16.37 9.76 -15.15
C PHE A 190 -15.93 11.21 -15.23
N ASN A 191 -16.88 12.13 -15.25
CA ASN A 191 -16.57 13.54 -15.12
C ASN A 191 -16.09 13.84 -13.68
N LEU A 192 -15.71 15.10 -13.40
CA LEU A 192 -15.27 15.52 -12.06
C LEU A 192 -16.36 15.36 -10.98
N LEU A 193 -17.60 15.11 -11.38
CA LEU A 193 -18.75 14.89 -10.49
C LEU A 193 -18.94 13.41 -10.15
N GLY A 194 -18.15 12.53 -10.76
CA GLY A 194 -18.32 11.09 -10.66
C GLY A 194 -19.50 10.56 -11.48
N GLU A 195 -20.06 11.37 -12.37
CA GLU A 195 -21.12 10.93 -13.28
C GLU A 195 -20.50 10.22 -14.50
N PRO A 196 -21.11 9.13 -14.96
CA PRO A 196 -20.64 8.41 -16.13
C PRO A 196 -20.67 9.30 -17.38
N SER A 197 -19.54 9.37 -18.09
CA SER A 197 -19.46 10.04 -19.39
C SER A 197 -19.93 9.09 -20.51
N PRO A 198 -20.19 9.59 -21.74
CA PRO A 198 -20.60 8.73 -22.86
C PRO A 198 -19.56 7.67 -23.27
N TRP A 199 -18.33 7.80 -22.77
CA TRP A 199 -17.24 6.86 -23.05
C TRP A 199 -17.47 5.55 -22.32
N THR A 200 -17.96 4.57 -23.09
CA THR A 200 -18.21 3.22 -22.65
C THR A 200 -17.30 2.24 -23.39
N VAL A 201 -17.08 1.08 -22.78
CA VAL A 201 -16.47 -0.07 -23.43
C VAL A 201 -17.46 -1.22 -23.46
N SER A 202 -17.29 -2.13 -24.41
CA SER A 202 -18.09 -3.35 -24.43
C SER A 202 -17.88 -4.15 -23.14
N LYS A 203 -18.90 -4.92 -22.76
CA LYS A 203 -18.89 -5.88 -21.65
C LYS A 203 -17.63 -6.74 -21.62
N GLN A 204 -17.27 -7.27 -22.79
CA GLN A 204 -16.08 -8.11 -22.96
C GLN A 204 -14.80 -7.33 -22.66
N SER A 205 -14.64 -6.14 -23.24
CA SER A 205 -13.46 -5.30 -23.02
C SER A 205 -13.34 -4.84 -21.57
N GLY A 206 -14.44 -4.41 -20.95
CA GLY A 206 -14.46 -3.99 -19.54
C GLY A 206 -14.12 -5.14 -18.59
N PHE A 207 -14.62 -6.34 -18.86
CA PHE A 207 -14.26 -7.55 -18.11
C PHE A 207 -12.76 -7.83 -18.23
N TRP A 208 -12.21 -7.96 -19.44
CA TRP A 208 -10.79 -8.27 -19.63
C TRP A 208 -9.84 -7.22 -19.08
N LEU A 209 -10.22 -5.94 -19.18
CA LEU A 209 -9.44 -4.85 -18.58
C LEU A 209 -9.39 -4.97 -17.05
N MET A 210 -10.52 -5.31 -16.41
CA MET A 210 -10.56 -5.57 -14.97
C MET A 210 -9.70 -6.78 -14.59
N GLN A 211 -9.80 -7.89 -15.34
CA GLN A 211 -8.98 -9.08 -15.11
C GLN A 211 -7.48 -8.76 -15.19
N ALA A 212 -7.05 -8.06 -16.24
CA ALA A 212 -5.65 -7.67 -16.40
C ALA A 212 -5.17 -6.80 -15.23
N PHE A 213 -5.98 -5.85 -14.78
CA PHE A 213 -5.63 -4.98 -13.66
C PHE A 213 -5.49 -5.76 -12.34
N LEU A 214 -6.41 -6.69 -12.06
CA LEU A 214 -6.34 -7.53 -10.86
C LEU A 214 -5.14 -8.47 -10.89
N ILE A 215 -4.84 -9.10 -12.03
CA ILE A 215 -3.64 -9.93 -12.19
C ILE A 215 -2.37 -9.13 -11.91
N ILE A 216 -2.29 -7.88 -12.38
CA ILE A 216 -1.14 -7.01 -12.09
C ILE A 216 -1.02 -6.75 -10.58
N ILE A 217 -2.11 -6.40 -9.90
CA ILE A 217 -2.11 -6.20 -8.44
C ILE A 217 -1.62 -7.45 -7.71
N TRP A 218 -2.19 -8.61 -8.02
CA TRP A 218 -1.85 -9.87 -7.36
C TRP A 218 -0.42 -10.33 -7.67
N THR A 219 0.08 -10.06 -8.87
CA THR A 219 1.49 -10.34 -9.22
C THR A 219 2.44 -9.48 -8.39
N VAL A 220 2.14 -8.19 -8.23
CA VAL A 220 2.90 -7.29 -7.37
C VAL A 220 2.83 -7.75 -5.91
N ASP A 221 1.65 -8.18 -5.44
CA ASP A 221 1.46 -8.71 -4.08
C ASP A 221 2.41 -9.88 -3.79
N ILE A 222 2.34 -10.92 -4.63
CA ILE A 222 3.16 -12.12 -4.49
C ILE A 222 4.66 -11.75 -4.51
N ALA A 223 5.08 -10.86 -5.42
CA ALA A 223 6.45 -10.40 -5.49
C ALA A 223 6.91 -9.66 -4.23
N LEU A 224 6.02 -8.94 -3.56
CA LEU A 224 6.29 -8.28 -2.28
C LEU A 224 6.35 -9.32 -1.14
N ILE A 225 5.36 -10.20 -1.03
CA ILE A 225 5.28 -11.26 0.00
C ILE A 225 6.54 -12.13 -0.02
N VAL A 226 7.02 -12.56 -1.19
CA VAL A 226 8.24 -13.38 -1.32
C VAL A 226 9.48 -12.67 -0.75
N LYS A 227 9.53 -11.34 -0.78
CA LYS A 227 10.62 -10.54 -0.20
C LYS A 227 10.48 -10.33 1.31
N MET A 228 9.31 -10.58 1.88
CA MET A 228 9.04 -10.36 3.29
C MET A 228 9.55 -11.54 4.13
N LYS A 229 10.37 -11.22 5.14
CA LYS A 229 10.78 -12.21 6.16
C LYS A 229 9.81 -12.26 7.34
N ASN A 230 8.95 -11.24 7.50
CA ASN A 230 8.01 -11.13 8.61
C ASN A 230 6.62 -11.63 8.17
N THR A 231 6.18 -12.73 8.77
CA THR A 231 4.86 -13.33 8.52
C THR A 231 3.71 -12.37 8.78
N VAL A 232 3.69 -11.69 9.92
CA VAL A 232 2.59 -10.79 10.30
C VAL A 232 2.45 -9.70 9.25
N LEU A 233 3.56 -9.16 8.77
CA LEU A 233 3.55 -8.14 7.73
C LEU A 233 3.09 -8.67 6.37
N SER A 234 3.46 -9.91 6.04
CA SER A 234 3.03 -10.58 4.81
C SER A 234 1.52 -10.82 4.82
N VAL A 235 0.97 -11.21 5.98
CA VAL A 235 -0.47 -11.33 6.21
C VAL A 235 -1.18 -9.98 6.06
N LEU A 236 -0.65 -8.93 6.68
CA LEU A 236 -1.24 -7.60 6.58
C LEU A 236 -1.25 -7.11 5.12
N MET A 237 -0.24 -7.47 4.33
CA MET A 237 -0.20 -7.19 2.90
C MET A 237 -1.30 -7.91 2.12
N ILE A 238 -1.49 -9.21 2.34
CA ILE A 238 -2.58 -9.97 1.72
C ILE A 238 -3.93 -9.35 2.05
N ILE A 239 -4.16 -9.02 3.32
CA ILE A 239 -5.42 -8.41 3.76
C ILE A 239 -5.64 -7.08 3.04
N PHE A 240 -4.61 -6.24 2.99
CA PHE A 240 -4.68 -4.93 2.34
C PHE A 240 -4.94 -5.04 0.84
N LEU A 241 -4.21 -5.88 0.11
CA LEU A 241 -4.35 -6.01 -1.33
C LEU A 241 -5.65 -6.74 -1.72
N SER A 242 -6.08 -7.72 -0.92
CA SER A 242 -7.41 -8.31 -1.05
C SER A 242 -8.51 -7.24 -0.86
N ALA A 243 -8.38 -6.36 0.13
CA ALA A 243 -9.33 -5.28 0.33
C ALA A 243 -9.37 -4.29 -0.86
N ILE A 244 -8.22 -4.01 -1.49
CA ILE A 244 -8.15 -3.21 -2.72
C ILE A 244 -8.86 -3.93 -3.87
N SER A 245 -8.56 -5.20 -4.14
CA SER A 245 -9.20 -5.97 -5.21
C SER A 245 -10.72 -5.99 -5.05
N VAL A 246 -11.20 -6.19 -3.83
CA VAL A 246 -12.62 -6.16 -3.49
C VAL A 246 -13.24 -4.77 -3.71
N LEU A 247 -12.56 -3.71 -3.28
CA LEU A 247 -13.01 -2.34 -3.51
C LEU A 247 -13.12 -2.06 -5.01
N MET A 248 -12.15 -2.50 -5.80
CA MET A 248 -12.14 -2.30 -7.26
C MET A 248 -13.29 -3.03 -7.94
N ILE A 249 -13.53 -4.29 -7.57
CA ILE A 249 -14.67 -5.06 -8.09
C ILE A 249 -15.98 -4.39 -7.69
N SER A 250 -16.09 -3.92 -6.45
CA SER A 250 -17.29 -3.23 -5.97
C SER A 250 -17.55 -1.95 -6.77
N VAL A 251 -16.50 -1.16 -7.05
CA VAL A 251 -16.59 0.05 -7.88
C VAL A 251 -16.95 -0.31 -9.32
N PHE A 252 -16.32 -1.33 -9.90
CA PHE A 252 -16.61 -1.82 -11.24
C PHE A 252 -18.07 -2.25 -11.39
N LEU A 253 -18.58 -3.05 -10.45
CA LEU A 253 -19.96 -3.53 -10.45
C LEU A 253 -20.96 -2.40 -10.24
N TYR A 254 -20.65 -1.45 -9.35
CA TYR A 254 -21.47 -0.25 -9.18
C TYR A 254 -21.55 0.55 -10.48
N ASN A 255 -20.42 0.75 -11.15
CA ASN A 255 -20.35 1.46 -12.42
C ASN A 255 -21.06 0.71 -13.56
N ALA A 256 -21.04 -0.62 -13.53
CA ALA A 256 -21.70 -1.45 -14.52
C ALA A 256 -23.22 -1.54 -14.30
N THR A 257 -23.69 -1.59 -13.06
CA THR A 257 -25.09 -1.96 -12.77
C THR A 257 -25.91 -0.87 -12.08
N GLY A 258 -25.28 0.25 -11.70
CA GLY A 258 -25.90 1.31 -10.91
C GLY A 258 -26.31 0.87 -9.50
N THR A 259 -26.01 -0.36 -9.10
CA THR A 259 -26.42 -0.94 -7.81
C THR A 259 -25.27 -1.69 -7.15
N PHE A 260 -25.28 -1.73 -5.82
CA PHE A 260 -24.38 -2.61 -5.08
C PHE A 260 -24.98 -4.02 -5.07
N LEU A 261 -24.62 -4.83 -6.07
CA LEU A 261 -25.05 -6.24 -6.17
C LEU A 261 -24.71 -7.05 -4.92
N ILE A 262 -23.63 -6.68 -4.21
CA ILE A 262 -23.28 -7.20 -2.89
C ILE A 262 -22.84 -6.01 -2.02
N LYS A 263 -23.27 -5.98 -0.76
CA LYS A 263 -22.78 -4.97 0.20
C LYS A 263 -21.25 -5.09 0.27
N PRO A 264 -20.46 -4.04 -0.04
CA PRO A 264 -19.00 -4.10 -0.10
C PRO A 264 -18.37 -4.71 1.16
N ILE A 265 -19.01 -4.52 2.31
CA ILE A 265 -18.57 -5.03 3.61
C ILE A 265 -18.50 -6.57 3.67
N ILE A 266 -19.40 -7.28 2.97
CA ILE A 266 -19.45 -8.76 2.98
C ILE A 266 -18.29 -9.33 2.18
N ILE A 267 -17.95 -8.68 1.06
CA ILE A 267 -16.82 -9.09 0.22
C ILE A 267 -15.48 -8.84 0.93
N ILE A 268 -15.39 -7.85 1.84
CA ILE A 268 -14.18 -7.57 2.63
C ILE A 268 -14.02 -8.56 3.79
N LEU A 269 -15.11 -8.89 4.49
CA LEU A 269 -15.06 -9.72 5.69
C LEU A 269 -14.65 -11.17 5.39
N ILE A 270 -15.07 -11.72 4.25
CA ILE A 270 -14.79 -13.13 3.90
C ILE A 270 -13.29 -13.38 3.68
N PRO A 271 -12.55 -12.61 2.85
CA PRO A 271 -11.09 -12.73 2.71
C PRO A 271 -10.33 -12.55 4.02
N VAL A 272 -10.76 -11.59 4.84
CA VAL A 272 -10.17 -11.33 6.15
C VAL A 272 -10.35 -12.54 7.08
N LEU A 273 -11.56 -13.10 7.16
CA LEU A 273 -11.86 -14.29 7.96
C LEU A 273 -11.07 -15.51 7.47
N ILE A 274 -11.01 -15.75 6.16
CA ILE A 274 -10.23 -16.86 5.58
C ILE A 274 -8.74 -16.69 5.91
N THR A 275 -8.21 -15.48 5.78
CA THR A 275 -6.80 -15.19 6.11
C THR A 275 -6.52 -15.43 7.60
N ILE A 276 -7.39 -14.93 8.49
CA ILE A 276 -7.28 -15.15 9.94
C ILE A 276 -7.34 -16.65 10.28
N LEU A 277 -8.28 -17.40 9.69
CA LEU A 277 -8.41 -18.84 9.91
C LEU A 277 -7.15 -19.60 9.48
N LEU A 278 -6.59 -19.27 8.31
CA LEU A 278 -5.36 -19.88 7.80
C LEU A 278 -4.15 -19.55 8.71
N ILE A 279 -4.13 -18.38 9.33
CA ILE A 279 -3.07 -18.00 10.29
C ILE A 279 -3.22 -18.73 11.60
N VAL A 280 -4.43 -18.77 12.17
CA VAL A 280 -4.69 -19.50 13.42
C VAL A 280 -4.39 -20.99 13.25
N PHE A 281 -4.72 -21.54 12.08
CA PHE A 281 -4.43 -22.94 11.76
C PHE A 281 -2.93 -23.22 11.60
N THR A 282 -2.18 -22.28 11.02
CA THR A 282 -0.73 -22.43 10.84
C THR A 282 0.05 -22.18 12.12
N SER A 283 -0.40 -21.26 12.99
CA SER A 283 0.22 -20.98 14.29
C SER A 283 -0.03 -22.07 15.33
N LYS A 284 -1.18 -22.76 15.28
CA LYS A 284 -1.45 -23.93 16.15
C LYS A 284 -0.62 -25.16 15.82
N ARG A 285 -0.05 -25.27 14.62
CA ARG A 285 0.77 -26.42 14.19
C ARG A 285 2.27 -26.25 14.45
N SER A 286 2.69 -25.08 14.93
CA SER A 286 4.10 -24.74 15.22
C SER A 286 4.44 -24.75 16.71
N GLY A 287 3.52 -25.18 17.57
CA GLY A 287 3.72 -25.38 19.01
C GLY A 287 3.63 -26.85 19.39
#